data_AF-A0A820UBC2-F1
#
_entry.id   AF-A0A820UBC2-F1
#
_cell.length_a   1.000
_cell.length_b   1.000
_cell.length_c   1.000
_cell.angle_alpha   90.00
_cell.angle_beta   90.00
_cell.angle_gamma   90.00
#
_symmetry.space_group_name_H-M   'P 1'
#
loop_
_entity.id
_entity.type
_entity.pdbx_description
1 polymer ?
#
loop_
_entity_poly.entity_id
_entity_poly.type
_entity_poly.pdbx_seq_one_letter_code
_entity_poly.pdbx_strand_id
1 'polypeptide(L)' 'MDGTFDIAPAPFKQVYLIHAEKFGQGLPVAFCLLPNKRGRTYLELFERLKEQAILLKTKFDPKRIITDFEPGLLPVIQQE' A
#
# COMPACT_ATOMS: atom_id res chain seq x y z
N MET A 1 -0.58 7.11 -0.08
CA MET A 1 -1.11 5.86 0.48
C MET A 1 -1.87 6.25 1.72
N ASP A 2 -3.02 5.63 1.95
CA ASP A 2 -3.92 6.01 3.03
C ASP A 2 -4.63 4.78 3.59
N GLY A 3 -4.89 4.80 4.90
CA GLY A 3 -5.50 3.69 5.63
C GLY A 3 -6.74 4.12 6.37
N THR A 4 -7.89 3.49 6.08
CA THR A 4 -9.11 3.66 6.87
C THR A 4 -9.37 2.44 7.75
N PHE A 5 -9.73 2.71 9.01
CA PHE A 5 -9.77 1.69 10.08
C PHE A 5 -11.19 1.34 10.51
N ASP A 6 -12.06 2.34 10.57
CA ASP A 6 -13.39 2.22 11.19
C ASP A 6 -14.36 1.34 10.39
N ILE A 7 -14.06 1.11 9.11
CA ILE A 7 -14.92 0.36 8.19
C ILE A 7 -14.30 -0.98 7.76
N ALA A 8 -13.16 -1.39 8.33
CA ALA A 8 -12.51 -2.62 7.93
C ALA A 8 -13.34 -3.85 8.37
N PRO A 9 -13.74 -4.75 7.45
CA PRO A 9 -14.47 -5.95 7.81
C PRO A 9 -13.56 -6.93 8.55
N ALA A 10 -14.10 -7.63 9.55
CA ALA A 10 -13.37 -8.71 10.22
C ALA A 10 -12.97 -9.80 9.19
N PRO A 11 -11.78 -10.40 9.28
CA PRO A 11 -10.78 -10.26 10.36
C PRO A 11 -9.79 -9.09 10.20
N PHE A 12 -9.96 -8.24 9.19
CA PHE A 12 -9.02 -7.17 8.87
C PHE A 12 -9.17 -5.97 9.81
N LYS A 13 -8.09 -5.21 9.95
CA LYS A 13 -8.00 -4.06 10.84
C LYS A 13 -7.81 -2.74 10.09
N GLN A 14 -7.60 -2.80 8.78
CA GLN A 14 -7.37 -1.65 7.94
C GLN A 14 -7.76 -1.99 6.49
N VAL A 15 -8.53 -1.10 5.88
CA VAL A 15 -8.63 -1.00 4.42
C VAL A 15 -7.57 0.01 3.99
N TYR A 16 -6.67 -0.42 3.13
CA TYR A 16 -5.51 0.36 2.73
C TYR A 16 -5.57 0.67 1.23
N LEU A 17 -5.53 1.95 0.89
CA LEU A 17 -5.68 2.45 -0.46
C LEU A 17 -4.35 3.01 -0.97
N ILE A 18 -3.97 2.54 -2.15
CA ILE A 18 -2.80 3.04 -2.87
C ILE A 18 -3.29 3.80 -4.09
N HIS A 19 -2.85 5.05 -4.17
CA HIS A 19 -3.13 5.93 -5.29
C HIS A 19 -1.83 6.19 -6.05
N ALA A 20 -1.91 6.14 -7.38
CA ALA A 20 -0.86 6.65 -8.26
C ALA A 20 -1.26 8.04 -8.75
N GLU A 21 -0.29 8.95 -8.75
CA GLU A 21 -0.50 10.28 -9.32
C GLU A 21 -0.37 10.23 -10.84
N LYS A 22 -1.34 10.80 -11.54
CA LYS A 22 -1.30 11.01 -12.98
C LYS A 22 -1.99 12.33 -13.33
N PHE A 23 -1.23 13.27 -13.91
CA PHE A 23 -1.72 14.59 -14.33
C PHE A 23 -2.35 15.43 -13.20
N GLY A 24 -1.75 15.41 -12.02
CA GLY A 24 -2.22 16.10 -10.82
C GLY A 24 -3.37 15.39 -10.11
N GLN A 25 -3.80 14.22 -10.57
CA GLN A 25 -4.90 13.46 -9.99
C GLN A 25 -4.39 12.17 -9.33
N GLY A 26 -4.84 11.90 -8.11
CA GLY A 26 -4.61 10.64 -7.42
C GLY A 26 -5.63 9.60 -7.90
N LEU A 27 -5.19 8.65 -8.73
CA LEU A 27 -6.02 7.54 -9.20
C LEU A 27 -5.81 6.33 -8.29
N PRO A 28 -6.88 5.70 -7.76
CA PRO A 28 -6.72 4.49 -6.97
C PRO A 28 -6.23 3.35 -7.88
N VAL A 29 -5.14 2.70 -7.48
CA VAL A 29 -4.51 1.61 -8.23
C VAL A 29 -4.49 0.28 -7.47
N ALA A 30 -4.63 0.31 -6.14
CA ALA A 30 -4.81 -0.90 -5.34
C ALA A 30 -5.66 -0.63 -4.09
N PHE A 31 -6.47 -1.62 -3.75
CA PHE A 31 -7.24 -1.70 -2.51
C PHE A 31 -6.80 -2.97 -1.78
N CYS A 32 -6.39 -2.82 -0.53
CA CYS A 32 -5.78 -3.90 0.23
C CYS A 32 -6.45 -4.03 1.58
N LEU A 33 -6.79 -5.26 1.97
CA LEU A 33 -7.30 -5.56 3.30
C LEU A 33 -6.15 -6.07 4.16
N LEU A 34 -5.75 -5.28 5.16
CA LEU A 34 -4.61 -5.60 6.01
C LEU A 34 -5.08 -6.14 7.38
N PRO A 35 -4.53 -7.27 7.85
CA PRO A 35 -4.91 -7.86 9.12
C PRO A 35 -4.42 -7.08 10.34
N ASN A 36 -3.39 -6.24 10.19
CA ASN A 36 -2.80 -5.42 11.25
C ASN A 36 -1.84 -4.35 10.65
N LYS A 37 -1.34 -3.46 11.50
CA LYS A 37 -0.44 -2.34 11.12
C LYS A 37 1.05 -2.63 11.39
N ARG A 38 1.50 -3.88 11.22
CA ARG A 38 2.90 -4.26 11.50
C ARG A 38 3.75 -4.16 10.24
N GLY A 39 5.04 -3.85 10.40
CA GLY A 39 5.99 -3.77 9.28
C GLY A 39 6.01 -5.02 8.40
N ARG A 40 5.92 -6.22 8.99
CA ARG A 40 5.82 -7.47 8.21
C ARG A 40 4.60 -7.52 7.29
N THR A 41 3.46 -6.98 7.71
CA THR A 41 2.25 -6.92 6.87
C THR A 41 2.41 -5.91 5.74
N TYR A 42 3.09 -4.78 5.96
CA TYR A 42 3.40 -3.85 4.87
C TYR A 42 4.46 -4.41 3.91
N LEU A 43 5.48 -5.12 4.41
CA LEU A 43 6.47 -5.80 3.55
C LEU A 43 5.77 -6.79 2.62
N GLU A 44 4.91 -7.65 3.17
CA GLU A 44 4.14 -8.59 2.37
C GLU A 44 3.24 -7.86 1.36
N LEU A 45 2.60 -6.76 1.76
CA LEU A 45 1.84 -5.92 0.82
C LEU A 45 2.70 -5.47 -0.38
N PHE A 46 3.89 -4.93 -0.14
CA PHE A 46 4.79 -4.50 -1.23
C PHE A 46 5.28 -5.66 -2.11
N GLU A 47 5.59 -6.81 -1.51
CA GLU A 47 5.91 -8.03 -2.26
C GLU A 47 4.76 -8.45 -3.18
N ARG A 48 3.52 -8.47 -2.66
CA ARG A 48 2.32 -8.77 -3.46
C ARG A 48 2.12 -7.77 -4.58
N LEU A 49 2.35 -6.47 -4.36
CA LEU A 49 2.24 -5.45 -5.41
C LEU A 49 3.27 -5.67 -6.52
N LYS A 50 4.51 -6.03 -6.18
CA LYS A 50 5.55 -6.39 -7.16
C LYS A 50 5.15 -7.63 -7.95
N GLU A 51 4.66 -8.68 -7.30
CA GLU A 51 4.14 -9.88 -7.96
C GLU A 51 3.00 -9.55 -8.94
N GLN A 52 2.03 -8.73 -8.52
CA GLN A 52 0.93 -8.31 -9.38
C GLN A 52 1.41 -7.46 -10.57
N ALA A 53 2.39 -6.57 -10.36
CA ALA A 53 2.96 -5.79 -11.44
C ALA A 53 3.62 -6.68 -12.51
N ILE A 54 4.36 -7.72 -12.09
CA ILE A 54 4.94 -8.71 -13.02
C ILE A 54 3.86 -9.39 -13.85
N LEU A 55 2.78 -9.85 -13.21
CA LEU A 55 1.64 -10.50 -13.88
C LEU A 55 0.96 -9.57 -14.91
N LEU A 56 0.84 -8.29 -14.57
CA LEU A 56 0.29 -7.24 -15.44
C LEU A 56 1.30 -6.74 -16.50
N LYS A 57 2.50 -7.32 -16.57
CA LYS A 57 3.60 -6.90 -17.47
C LYS A 57 3.95 -5.42 -17.31
N THR A 58 3.90 -4.94 -16.07
CA THR A 58 4.28 -3.58 -15.68
C THR A 58 5.36 -3.63 -14.60
N LYS A 59 5.88 -2.45 -14.20
CA LYS A 59 6.87 -2.31 -13.14
C LYS A 59 6.26 -1.55 -11.96
N PHE A 60 6.37 -2.11 -10.76
CA PHE A 60 6.12 -1.38 -9.53
C PHE A 60 7.44 -0.72 -9.09
N ASP A 61 7.59 0.57 -9.38
CA ASP A 61 8.82 1.35 -9.15
C ASP A 61 8.46 2.81 -8.82
N PRO A 62 7.85 3.06 -7.65
CA PRO A 62 7.41 4.40 -7.27
C PRO A 62 8.61 5.30 -6.98
N LYS A 63 8.77 6.40 -7.74
CA LYS A 63 9.83 7.40 -7.48
C LYS A 63 9.63 8.22 -6.21
N ARG A 64 8.38 8.27 -5.72
CA ARG A 64 7.99 9.04 -4.54
C ARG A 64 6.79 8.38 -3.90
N ILE A 65 6.87 8.18 -2.60
CA ILE A 65 5.75 7.70 -1.80
C ILE A 65 5.33 8.81 -0.84
N ILE A 66 4.05 9.15 -0.86
CA ILE A 66 3.42 10.10 0.06
C ILE A 66 2.43 9.31 0.89
N THR A 67 2.52 9.42 2.21
CA THR A 67 1.70 8.68 3.18
C THR A 67 1.68 9.42 4.51
N ASP A 68 0.66 9.15 5.31
CA ASP A 68 0.60 9.61 6.70
C ASP A 68 1.61 8.86 7.58
N PHE A 69 1.83 9.38 8.79
CA PHE A 69 2.77 8.80 9.73
C PHE A 69 2.24 7.47 10.30
N GLU A 70 2.73 6.36 9.72
CA GLU A 70 2.46 5.00 10.20
C GLU A 70 3.78 4.32 10.62
N PRO A 71 4.05 4.12 11.93
CA PRO A 71 5.34 3.60 12.42
C PRO A 71 5.76 2.25 11.84
N GLY A 72 4.79 1.36 11.56
CA GLY A 72 5.07 0.07 10.94
C GLY A 72 5.45 0.17 9.46
N LEU A 73 4.97 1.20 8.76
CA LEU A 73 5.12 1.38 7.32
C LEU A 73 6.42 2.11 6.95
N LEU A 74 6.81 3.14 7.72
CA LEU A 74 7.97 3.97 7.38
C LEU A 74 9.28 3.20 7.17
N PRO A 75 9.65 2.21 8.03
CA PRO A 75 10.87 1.43 7.81
C PRO A 75 10.81 0.54 6.56
N VAL A 76 9.61 0.21 6.11
CA VAL A 76 9.37 -0.62 4.92
C VAL A 76 9.54 0.20 3.66
N ILE A 77 8.91 1.39 3.61
CA ILE A 77 9.00 2.31 2.47
C ILE A 77 10.45 2.71 2.17
N GLN A 78 11.33 2.79 3.16
CA GLN A 78 12.74 3.11 2.93
C GLN A 78 13.51 2.04 2.14
N GLN A 79 12.94 0.84 1.99
CA GLN A 79 13.51 -0.29 1.26
C GLN A 79 12.90 -0.44 -0.15
N GLU A 80 11.89 0.37 -0.47
CA GLU A 80 11.08 0.33 -1.70
C GLU A 80 11.46 1.47 -2.64
#